data_AF-A0AAV5CKL7-F1
#
_entry.id   AF-A0AAV5CKL7-F1
#
_cell.length_a   1.000
_cell.length_b   1.000
_cell.length_c   1.000
_cell.angle_alpha   90.00
_cell.angle_beta   90.00
_cell.angle_gamma   90.00
#
_symmetry.space_group_name_H-M   'P 1'
#
loop_
_entity.id
_entity.type
_entity.pdbx_description
1 polymer ?
#
loop_
_entity_poly.entity_id
_entity_poly.type
_entity_poly.pdbx_seq_one_letter_code
_entity_poly.pdbx_strand_id
1 'polypeptide(L)'
;MAPALLRAASQCLHPASPCAGADSGRSHGAVTIGGSRPRDVALRAGGSGRENISNCQSLAEQQTPKFMVVACADSRVCPTSILGFQPGEAFTVRNVANLVPPYQHGTSEVSAALEFAVNTLEA
;
A
#
# COMPACT_ATOMS: atom_id res chain seq x y z
N MET A 1 -0.85 9.51 22.06
CA MET A 1 0.14 9.40 20.96
C MET A 1 -0.46 8.90 19.63
N ALA A 2 -1.68 8.33 19.64
CA ALA A 2 -2.42 7.85 18.46
C ALA A 2 -2.95 8.87 17.40
N PRO A 3 -3.12 10.20 17.65
CA PRO A 3 -3.92 11.02 16.72
C PRO A 3 -3.23 11.35 15.39
N ALA A 4 -1.90 11.26 15.30
CA ALA A 4 -1.18 11.53 14.05
C ALA A 4 -1.23 10.34 13.07
N LEU A 5 -1.11 9.12 13.58
CA LEU A 5 -1.14 7.89 12.76
C LEU A 5 -2.55 7.60 12.24
N LEU A 6 -3.57 7.85 13.06
CA LEU A 6 -4.98 7.73 12.65
C LEU A 6 -5.33 8.71 11.51
N ARG A 7 -4.69 9.88 11.47
CA ARG A 7 -4.91 10.89 10.42
C ARG A 7 -4.27 10.52 9.08
N ALA A 8 -3.11 9.84 9.09
CA ALA A 8 -2.50 9.30 7.88
C ALA A 8 -3.29 8.12 7.32
N ALA A 9 -3.80 7.24 8.20
CA ALA A 9 -4.65 6.13 7.84
C ALA A 9 -6.08 6.53 7.44
N SER A 10 -6.49 7.78 7.72
CA SER A 10 -7.80 8.30 7.32
C SER A 10 -8.03 8.19 5.81
N GLN A 11 -6.99 8.32 4.96
CA GLN A 11 -7.14 8.11 3.52
C GLN A 11 -7.49 6.67 3.15
N CYS A 12 -7.09 5.69 3.96
CA CYS A 12 -7.44 4.28 3.82
C CYS A 12 -8.82 3.93 4.39
N LEU A 13 -9.43 4.87 5.14
CA LEU A 13 -10.76 4.77 5.74
C LEU A 13 -11.84 5.50 4.91
N HIS A 14 -11.44 6.36 3.97
CA HIS A 14 -12.39 6.96 3.03
C HIS A 14 -12.72 5.95 1.93
N PRO A 15 -13.95 5.99 1.39
CA PRO A 15 -14.31 5.12 0.30
C PRO A 15 -13.33 5.31 -0.85
N ALA A 16 -12.77 4.21 -1.35
CA ALA A 16 -11.83 4.27 -2.46
C ALA A 16 -12.55 4.93 -3.65
N SER A 17 -11.87 5.85 -4.33
CA SER A 17 -12.39 6.41 -5.58
C SER A 17 -12.83 5.25 -6.47
N PRO A 18 -14.00 5.32 -7.15
CA PRO A 18 -14.46 4.22 -7.99
C PRO A 18 -13.30 3.74 -8.85
N CYS A 19 -13.22 2.43 -9.11
CA CYS A 19 -12.30 1.80 -10.06
C CYS A 19 -12.49 2.41 -11.48
N ALA A 20 -12.21 3.70 -11.62
CA ALA A 20 -12.31 4.49 -12.82
C ALA A 20 -11.09 4.10 -13.63
N GLY A 21 -11.33 3.66 -14.86
CA GLY A 21 -10.31 3.15 -15.77
C GLY A 21 -9.04 3.97 -15.65
N ALA A 22 -7.99 3.32 -15.16
CA ALA A 22 -6.71 3.97 -14.96
C ALA A 22 -6.25 4.52 -16.32
N ASP A 23 -6.25 5.84 -16.46
CA ASP A 23 -5.49 6.47 -17.52
C ASP A 23 -4.04 6.02 -17.30
N SER A 24 -3.53 5.20 -18.23
CA SER A 24 -2.21 4.58 -18.10
C SER A 24 -1.14 5.63 -18.36
N GLY A 25 -1.02 6.59 -17.46
CA GLY A 25 -0.03 7.64 -17.49
C GLY A 25 1.33 7.08 -17.13
N ARG A 26 2.29 7.22 -18.04
CA ARG A 26 3.71 7.09 -17.72
C ARG A 26 4.24 8.49 -17.46
N SER A 27 4.52 8.81 -16.21
CA SER A 27 5.22 10.04 -15.84
C SER A 27 6.69 9.75 -15.65
N HIS A 28 7.54 10.71 -16.01
CA HIS A 28 8.97 10.69 -15.73
C HIS A 28 9.26 11.82 -14.74
N GLY A 29 10.05 11.53 -13.72
CA GLY A 29 10.48 12.51 -12.73
C GLY A 29 11.90 12.22 -12.25
N ALA A 30 12.59 13.23 -11.74
CA ALA A 30 13.93 13.06 -11.17
C ALA A 30 13.83 12.90 -9.65
N VAL A 31 14.46 11.87 -9.09
CA VAL A 31 14.59 11.66 -7.64
C VAL A 31 16.01 11.94 -7.21
N THR A 32 16.15 12.73 -6.15
CA THR A 32 17.44 13.04 -5.51
C THR A 32 17.39 12.59 -4.06
N ILE A 33 18.41 11.85 -3.61
CA ILE A 33 18.54 11.38 -2.23
C ILE A 33 19.73 12.10 -1.58
N GLY A 34 19.49 12.99 -0.62
CA GLY A 34 20.53 13.78 0.02
C GLY A 34 21.33 14.62 -1.00
N GLY A 35 22.66 14.55 -0.95
CA GLY A 35 23.57 15.23 -1.89
C GLY A 35 23.86 14.47 -3.19
N SER A 36 23.10 13.41 -3.49
CA SER A 36 23.32 12.58 -4.69
C SER A 36 22.97 13.33 -5.98
N ARG A 37 23.52 12.89 -7.12
CA ARG A 37 23.03 13.37 -8.42
C ARG A 37 21.58 12.93 -8.66
N PRO A 38 20.72 13.76 -9.29
CA PRO A 38 19.36 13.38 -9.64
C PRO A 38 19.35 12.13 -10.53
N ARG A 39 18.39 11.23 -10.29
CA ARG A 39 18.15 10.05 -11.14
C ARG A 39 16.76 10.08 -11.72
N ASP A 40 16.66 9.86 -13.02
CA ASP A 40 15.36 9.73 -13.69
C ASP A 40 14.65 8.44 -13.25
N VAL A 41 13.41 8.60 -12.85
CA VAL A 41 12.50 7.55 -12.44
C VAL A 41 11.23 7.69 -13.27
N ALA A 42 10.84 6.59 -13.93
CA ALA A 42 9.53 6.51 -14.57
C ALA A 42 8.53 5.94 -13.56
N LEU A 43 7.50 6.72 -13.24
CA LEU A 43 6.35 6.23 -12.49
C LEU A 43 5.27 5.81 -13.49
N ARG A 44 4.83 4.56 -13.37
CA ARG A 44 3.67 4.08 -14.10
C ARG A 44 2.49 4.11 -13.14
N ALA A 45 1.61 5.10 -13.30
CA ALA A 45 0.33 5.12 -12.63
C ALA A 45 -0.62 4.19 -13.40
N GLY A 46 -1.08 3.12 -12.77
CA GLY A 46 -2.07 2.19 -13.34
C GLY A 46 -1.69 0.72 -13.20
N GLY A 47 -2.60 -0.08 -12.64
CA GLY A 47 -2.53 -1.54 -12.64
C GLY A 47 -3.19 -2.12 -13.89
N SER A 48 -2.60 -3.17 -14.47
CA SER A 48 -3.25 -3.95 -15.52
C SER A 48 -3.98 -5.11 -14.86
N GLY A 49 -5.26 -4.92 -14.57
CA GLY A 49 -6.17 -5.96 -14.12
C GLY A 49 -7.53 -5.69 -14.74
N ARG A 50 -8.00 -6.59 -15.60
CA ARG A 50 -9.45 -6.67 -15.88
C ARG A 50 -10.07 -7.35 -14.66
N GLU A 51 -10.20 -6.61 -13.58
CA GLU A 51 -10.92 -7.06 -12.40
C GLU A 51 -12.42 -6.89 -12.61
N ASN A 52 -13.17 -7.90 -12.18
CA ASN A 52 -14.61 -7.98 -12.36
C ASN A 52 -15.24 -6.80 -11.59
N ILE A 53 -15.73 -5.80 -12.31
CA ILE A 53 -16.19 -4.50 -11.78
C ILE A 53 -17.21 -4.67 -10.64
N SER A 54 -17.92 -5.81 -10.60
CA SER A 54 -18.90 -6.16 -9.58
C SER A 54 -18.35 -6.23 -8.15
N ASN A 55 -17.06 -6.56 -7.93
CA ASN A 55 -16.49 -6.65 -6.58
C ASN A 55 -15.76 -5.36 -6.13
N CYS A 56 -15.56 -4.39 -7.03
CA CYS A 56 -14.95 -3.11 -6.69
C CYS A 56 -15.86 -2.24 -5.81
N GLN A 57 -17.19 -2.37 -5.93
CA GLN A 57 -18.14 -1.50 -5.23
C GLN A 57 -18.14 -1.75 -3.72
N SER A 58 -18.15 -3.01 -3.30
CA SER A 58 -18.06 -3.39 -1.88
C SER A 58 -16.71 -3.02 -1.27
N LEU A 59 -15.62 -3.25 -2.01
CA LEU A 59 -14.26 -2.87 -1.60
C LEU A 59 -14.05 -1.34 -1.54
N ALA A 60 -14.82 -0.58 -2.32
CA ALA A 60 -14.79 0.86 -2.28
C ALA A 60 -15.46 1.40 -1.02
N GLU A 61 -16.42 0.70 -0.40
CA GLU A 61 -17.07 1.13 0.84
C GLU A 61 -16.22 0.80 2.06
N GLN A 62 -15.67 -0.42 2.15
CA GLN A 62 -14.88 -0.86 3.29
C GLN A 62 -13.91 -1.99 2.92
N GLN A 63 -12.75 -2.00 3.58
CA GLN A 63 -11.78 -3.11 3.51
C GLN A 63 -11.80 -3.92 4.81
N THR A 64 -11.82 -5.25 4.69
CA THR A 64 -11.74 -6.20 5.82
C THR A 64 -10.76 -7.35 5.50
N PRO A 65 -9.47 -7.02 5.32
CA PRO A 65 -8.47 -8.02 4.97
C PRO A 65 -8.27 -9.03 6.11
N LYS A 66 -8.04 -10.28 5.75
CA LYS A 66 -7.81 -11.38 6.71
C LYS A 66 -6.34 -11.59 7.04
N PHE A 67 -5.46 -10.97 6.27
CA PHE A 67 -4.02 -11.14 6.38
C PHE A 67 -3.34 -9.79 6.28
N MET A 68 -2.34 -9.55 7.15
CA MET A 68 -1.35 -8.51 6.95
C MET A 68 -0.04 -9.12 6.43
N VAL A 69 0.54 -8.52 5.38
CA VAL A 69 1.76 -9.01 4.75
C VAL A 69 2.82 -7.92 4.68
N VAL A 70 3.99 -8.20 5.25
CA VAL A 70 5.21 -7.38 5.07
C VAL A 70 6.08 -8.05 4.02
N ALA A 71 6.23 -7.41 2.86
CA ALA A 71 6.95 -7.97 1.71
C ALA A 71 8.09 -7.07 1.25
N CYS A 72 8.99 -7.63 0.43
CA CYS A 72 10.13 -6.88 -0.08
C CYS A 72 9.69 -5.94 -1.22
N ALA A 73 10.31 -4.76 -1.31
CA ALA A 73 10.15 -3.82 -2.42
C ALA A 73 10.74 -4.35 -3.75
N ASP A 74 11.39 -5.52 -3.74
CA ASP A 74 11.88 -6.21 -4.94
C ASP A 74 10.75 -6.46 -5.94
N SER A 75 10.89 -5.94 -7.16
CA SER A 75 9.87 -6.02 -8.21
C SER A 75 9.55 -7.44 -8.66
N ARG A 76 10.40 -8.43 -8.35
CA ARG A 76 10.19 -9.84 -8.67
C ARG A 76 9.30 -10.56 -7.67
N VAL A 77 9.10 -9.97 -6.48
CA VAL A 77 8.38 -10.60 -5.36
C VAL A 77 7.10 -9.83 -5.06
N CYS A 78 6.08 -10.04 -5.88
CA CYS A 78 4.75 -9.49 -5.66
C CYS A 78 3.94 -10.45 -4.77
N PRO A 79 3.58 -10.08 -3.52
CA PRO A 79 2.87 -10.97 -2.61
C PRO A 79 1.49 -11.37 -3.16
N THR A 80 0.78 -10.44 -3.81
CA THR A 80 -0.51 -10.71 -4.46
C THR A 80 -0.39 -11.81 -5.52
N SER A 81 0.62 -11.74 -6.38
CA SER A 81 0.80 -12.73 -7.47
C SER A 81 1.33 -14.07 -6.97
N ILE A 82 2.21 -14.06 -5.96
CA ILE A 82 2.83 -15.28 -5.44
C ILE A 82 1.85 -16.08 -4.57
N LEU A 83 1.06 -15.39 -3.74
CA LEU A 83 0.14 -16.01 -2.79
C LEU A 83 -1.30 -16.10 -3.34
N GLY A 84 -1.57 -15.52 -4.51
CA GLY A 84 -2.87 -15.59 -5.17
C GLY A 84 -3.96 -14.74 -4.51
N PHE A 85 -3.59 -13.71 -3.73
CA PHE A 85 -4.56 -12.86 -3.06
C PHE A 85 -5.47 -12.14 -4.05
N GLN A 86 -6.76 -12.12 -3.73
CA GLN A 86 -7.75 -11.27 -4.37
C GLN A 86 -7.74 -9.86 -3.74
N PRO A 87 -8.21 -8.84 -4.47
CA PRO A 87 -8.41 -7.51 -3.90
C PRO A 87 -9.24 -7.57 -2.61
N GLY A 88 -8.76 -6.93 -1.55
CA GLY A 88 -9.39 -6.92 -0.24
C GLY A 88 -9.02 -8.07 0.70
N GLU A 89 -8.30 -9.10 0.26
CA GLU A 89 -7.93 -10.23 1.14
C GLU A 89 -6.71 -9.96 2.02
N ALA A 90 -5.78 -9.11 1.57
CA ALA A 90 -4.54 -8.85 2.27
C ALA A 90 -4.18 -7.35 2.32
N PHE A 91 -3.84 -6.88 3.52
CA PHE A 91 -3.24 -5.55 3.74
C PHE A 91 -1.71 -5.67 3.66
N THR A 92 -1.11 -5.08 2.62
CA THR A 92 0.31 -5.30 2.32
C THR A 92 1.15 -4.03 2.50
N VAL A 93 2.27 -4.16 3.21
CA VAL A 93 3.34 -3.14 3.25
C VAL A 93 4.58 -3.68 2.55
N ARG A 94 5.23 -2.85 1.73
CA ARG A 94 6.44 -3.25 1.00
C ARG A 94 7.59 -2.30 1.26
N ASN A 95 8.70 -2.81 1.77
CA ASN A 95 9.91 -2.03 2.02
C ASN A 95 11.19 -2.80 1.64
N VAL A 96 12.34 -2.12 1.71
CA VAL A 96 13.63 -2.73 1.38
C VAL A 96 13.94 -3.82 2.41
N ALA A 97 14.14 -5.04 1.92
CA ALA A 97 14.44 -6.23 2.73
C ALA A 97 13.35 -6.60 3.76
N ASN A 98 12.08 -6.21 3.52
CA ASN A 98 10.91 -6.65 4.30
C ASN A 98 11.14 -6.54 5.83
N LEU A 99 11.78 -5.45 6.24
CA LEU A 99 12.24 -5.25 7.61
C LEU A 99 11.09 -4.82 8.50
N VAL A 100 11.01 -5.45 9.67
CA VAL A 100 10.13 -5.04 10.76
C VAL A 100 11.02 -4.55 11.90
N PRO A 101 11.22 -3.22 12.03
CA PRO A 101 12.04 -2.69 13.11
C PRO A 101 11.37 -2.95 14.47
N PRO A 102 12.15 -3.10 15.55
CA PRO A 102 11.60 -3.19 16.89
C PRO A 102 10.83 -1.91 17.22
N TYR A 103 9.84 -2.01 18.10
CA TYR A 103 9.07 -0.86 18.54
C TYR A 103 9.98 0.15 19.28
N GLN A 104 10.07 1.36 18.74
CA GLN A 104 10.81 2.49 19.31
C GLN A 104 9.88 3.70 19.41
N HIS A 105 10.24 4.72 20.19
CA HIS A 105 9.45 5.96 20.39
C HIS A 105 9.39 6.89 19.14
N GLY A 106 9.32 6.32 17.93
CA GLY A 106 9.21 7.03 16.66
C GLY A 106 8.27 6.30 15.70
N THR A 107 7.77 7.02 14.71
CA THR A 107 6.88 6.46 13.68
C THR A 107 7.69 5.91 12.53
N SER A 108 7.64 4.60 12.31
CA SER A 108 8.06 3.96 11.05
C SER A 108 6.85 3.63 10.18
N GLU A 109 7.05 3.48 8.88
CA GLU A 109 6.00 3.07 7.94
C GLU A 109 5.36 1.74 8.37
N VAL A 110 6.17 0.79 8.86
CA VAL A 110 5.72 -0.55 9.24
C VAL A 110 4.99 -0.51 10.57
N SER A 111 5.48 0.25 11.56
CA SER A 111 4.79 0.39 12.85
C SER A 111 3.44 1.08 12.69
N ALA A 112 3.35 2.11 11.84
CA ALA A 112 2.10 2.79 11.53
C ALA A 112 1.09 1.83 10.87
N ALA A 113 1.56 1.04 9.91
CA ALA A 113 0.72 0.06 9.23
C ALA A 113 0.29 -1.10 10.13
N LEU A 114 1.18 -1.58 11.01
CA LEU A 114 0.86 -2.60 12.02
C LEU A 114 -0.21 -2.09 12.99
N GLU A 115 -0.05 -0.87 13.50
CA GLU A 115 -1.02 -0.26 14.41
C GLU A 115 -2.40 -0.12 13.73
N PHE A 116 -2.44 0.27 12.46
CA PHE A 116 -3.68 0.37 11.69
C PHE A 116 -4.31 -1.00 11.42
N ALA A 117 -3.53 -1.98 10.97
CA ALA A 117 -4.03 -3.32 10.67
C ALA A 117 -4.65 -3.98 11.90
N VAL A 118 -3.95 -3.92 13.04
CA VAL A 118 -4.39 -4.56 14.29
C VAL A 118 -5.54 -3.80 14.95
N ASN A 119 -5.45 -2.47 15.06
CA ASN A 119 -6.41 -1.70 15.86
C ASN A 119 -7.60 -1.17 15.05
N THR A 120 -7.55 -1.18 13.72
CA THR A 120 -8.61 -0.60 12.88
C THR A 120 -9.19 -1.59 11.88
N LEU A 121 -8.37 -2.44 11.26
CA LEU A 121 -8.86 -3.42 10.26
C LEU A 121 -9.24 -4.77 10.88
N GLU A 122 -8.87 -5.03 12.14
CA GLU A 122 -9.01 -6.34 12.81
C GLU A 122 -8.41 -7.50 11.99
N ALA A 123 -7.32 -7.23 11.28
CA ALA A 123 -6.62 -8.17 10.40
C ALA A 123 -5.63 -9.09 11.11
#